data_AF-A0A962AD68-F1
#
_entry.id   AF-A0A962AD68-F1
#
_cell.length_a   1.000
_cell.length_b   1.000
_cell.length_c   1.000
_cell.angle_alpha   90.00
_cell.angle_beta   90.00
_cell.angle_gamma   90.00
#
_symmetry.space_group_name_H-M   'P 1'
#
loop_
_entity.id
_entity.type
_entity.pdbx_description
1 polymer ?
#
loop_
_entity_poly.entity_id
_entity_poly.type
_entity_poly.pdbx_seq_one_letter_code
_entity_poly.pdbx_strand_id
1 'polypeptide(L)'
;MIGRLWYPQLDAYDAVRRMAGLLAIWDTSAPPSPERLYIADFYLANPPLLHMTHMSRAERLAFNGLGVTRPEKAFVSFPTPPVLFQKMAEVQREAFRTLSGKGLIDLSALEGGLVRPSAAGGEIFSDKFLPLLSAFERDLTAFLAGSFCAGADGIGGLRRSTGLRRAGQ
;
A
#
# COMPACT_ATOMS: atom_id res chain seq x y z
N MET A 1 9.63 -25.18 17.29
CA MET A 1 8.31 -24.52 17.32
C MET A 1 7.95 -24.17 15.87
N ILE A 2 7.21 -25.02 15.17
CA ILE A 2 6.87 -24.80 13.75
C ILE A 2 5.60 -23.96 13.74
N GLY A 3 5.77 -22.64 13.86
CA GLY A 3 4.69 -21.69 13.62
C GLY A 3 4.35 -21.72 12.14
N ARG A 4 3.08 -21.97 11.81
CA ARG A 4 2.58 -21.90 10.43
C ARG A 4 2.74 -20.44 9.97
N LEU A 5 3.70 -20.23 9.08
CA LEU A 5 4.13 -18.91 8.61
C LEU A 5 3.26 -18.50 7.42
N TRP A 6 1.99 -18.16 7.64
CA TRP A 6 1.18 -17.55 6.59
C TRP A 6 1.33 -16.03 6.67
N TYR A 7 2.21 -15.49 5.83
CA TYR A 7 2.37 -14.05 5.66
C TYR A 7 1.71 -13.64 4.34
N PRO A 8 0.42 -13.24 4.34
CA PRO A 8 -0.24 -12.75 3.12
C PRO A 8 0.50 -11.56 2.49
N GLN A 9 1.30 -10.84 3.27
CA GLN A 9 2.18 -9.80 2.75
C GLN A 9 3.30 -10.31 1.83
N LEU A 10 3.60 -11.61 1.81
CA LEU A 10 4.59 -12.25 0.93
C LEU A 10 3.95 -13.01 -0.25
N ASP A 11 2.64 -12.86 -0.46
CA ASP A 11 1.94 -13.42 -1.62
C ASP A 11 1.84 -12.37 -2.75
N ALA A 12 2.37 -12.72 -3.92
CA ALA A 12 2.34 -11.86 -5.11
C ALA A 12 0.91 -11.64 -5.64
N TYR A 13 0.03 -12.64 -5.57
CA TYR A 13 -1.36 -12.49 -6.02
C TYR A 13 -2.13 -11.54 -5.10
N ASP A 14 -1.93 -11.67 -3.79
CA ASP A 14 -2.55 -10.74 -2.84
C ASP A 14 -1.97 -9.32 -2.98
N ALA A 15 -0.66 -9.19 -3.24
CA ALA A 15 -0.05 -7.89 -3.55
C ALA A 15 -0.62 -7.25 -4.82
N VAL A 16 -0.89 -8.04 -5.88
CA VAL A 16 -1.61 -7.55 -7.08
C VAL A 16 -2.99 -7.03 -6.69
N ARG A 17 -3.74 -7.80 -5.88
CA ARG A 17 -5.09 -7.41 -5.43
C ARG A 17 -5.07 -6.10 -4.64
N ARG A 18 -4.16 -5.97 -3.69
CA ARG A 18 -4.00 -4.78 -2.83
C ARG A 18 -3.56 -3.56 -3.64
N MET A 19 -2.57 -3.70 -4.52
CA MET A 19 -2.12 -2.58 -5.38
C MET A 19 -3.20 -2.13 -6.37
N ALA A 20 -3.94 -3.06 -6.97
CA ALA A 20 -5.06 -2.73 -7.84
C ALA A 20 -6.17 -2.01 -7.07
N GLY A 21 -6.52 -2.49 -5.87
CA GLY A 21 -7.49 -1.82 -4.99
C GLY A 21 -7.06 -0.42 -4.57
N LEU A 22 -5.79 -0.22 -4.24
CA LEU A 22 -5.20 1.10 -3.98
C LEU A 22 -5.35 2.03 -5.17
N LEU A 23 -5.00 1.56 -6.38
CA LEU A 23 -5.10 2.36 -7.60
C LEU A 23 -6.55 2.61 -8.05
N ALA A 24 -7.51 1.78 -7.64
CA ALA A 24 -8.93 2.00 -7.90
C ALA A 24 -9.50 3.19 -7.11
N ILE A 25 -8.97 3.41 -5.90
CA ILE A 25 -9.44 4.47 -4.98
C ILE A 25 -8.57 5.73 -5.06
N TRP A 26 -7.33 5.60 -5.52
CA TRP A 26 -6.41 6.74 -5.60
C TRP A 26 -6.96 7.83 -6.55
N ASP A 27 -6.88 9.08 -6.11
CA ASP A 27 -7.26 10.23 -6.93
C ASP A 27 -6.48 10.25 -8.25
N THR A 28 -7.20 10.17 -9.36
CA THR A 28 -6.64 10.13 -10.71
C THR A 28 -5.98 11.45 -11.11
N SER A 29 -6.34 12.56 -10.47
CA SER A 29 -5.72 13.87 -10.69
C SER A 29 -4.37 14.01 -9.97
N ALA A 30 -4.10 13.18 -8.96
CA ALA A 30 -2.88 13.19 -8.15
C ALA A 30 -2.32 11.77 -7.95
N PRO A 31 -1.89 11.08 -9.03
CA PRO A 31 -1.44 9.69 -8.96
C PRO A 31 -0.15 9.54 -8.12
N PRO A 32 0.02 8.39 -7.45
CA PRO A 32 1.21 8.13 -6.64
C PRO A 32 2.45 7.90 -7.51
N SER A 33 3.62 8.13 -6.94
CA SER A 33 4.84 7.49 -7.45
C SER A 33 4.85 5.99 -7.10
N PRO A 34 5.67 5.16 -7.79
CA PRO A 34 5.80 3.75 -7.44
C PRO A 34 6.14 3.52 -5.97
N GLU A 35 7.00 4.37 -5.39
CA GLU A 35 7.37 4.24 -3.98
C GLU A 35 6.23 4.56 -3.02
N ARG A 36 5.40 5.57 -3.33
CA ARG A 36 4.18 5.85 -2.54
C ARG A 36 3.23 4.66 -2.58
N LEU A 37 3.05 4.04 -3.75
CA LEU A 37 2.22 2.85 -3.90
C LEU A 37 2.78 1.67 -3.09
N TYR A 38 4.09 1.45 -3.09
CA TYR A 38 4.71 0.39 -2.28
C TYR A 38 4.57 0.61 -0.79
N ILE A 39 4.69 1.85 -0.32
CA ILE A 39 4.48 2.19 1.10
C ILE A 39 3.01 1.98 1.48
N ALA A 40 2.07 2.37 0.61
CA ALA A 40 0.65 2.13 0.85
C ALA A 40 0.32 0.64 0.89
N ASP A 41 0.80 -0.16 -0.08
CA ASP A 41 0.61 -1.62 -0.06
C ASP A 41 1.21 -2.27 1.20
N PHE A 42 2.37 -1.80 1.66
CA PHE A 42 2.99 -2.29 2.89
C PHE A 42 2.07 -2.11 4.11
N TYR A 43 1.46 -0.94 4.27
CA TYR A 43 0.56 -0.67 5.40
C TYR A 43 -0.83 -1.26 5.22
N LEU A 44 -1.29 -1.49 3.99
CA LEU A 44 -2.50 -2.27 3.74
C LEU A 44 -2.30 -3.74 4.14
N ALA A 45 -1.11 -4.30 3.86
CA ALA A 45 -0.75 -5.66 4.26
C ALA A 45 -0.41 -5.79 5.75
N ASN A 46 0.04 -4.70 6.40
CA ASN A 46 0.44 -4.69 7.80
C ASN A 46 -0.18 -3.51 8.58
N PRO A 47 -1.53 -3.43 8.72
CA PRO A 47 -2.19 -2.27 9.30
C PRO A 47 -1.70 -1.89 10.71
N PRO A 48 -1.42 -2.84 11.64
CA PRO A 48 -0.94 -2.49 12.97
C PRO A 48 0.34 -1.65 13.00
N LEU A 49 1.20 -1.76 11.97
CA LEU A 49 2.45 -1.00 11.92
C LEU A 49 2.22 0.50 11.67
N LEU A 50 1.03 0.92 11.25
CA LEU A 50 0.66 2.34 11.19
C LEU A 50 0.69 3.01 12.57
N HIS A 51 0.54 2.27 13.68
CA HIS A 51 0.68 2.84 15.02
C HIS A 51 2.09 3.41 15.27
N MET A 52 3.10 2.87 14.57
CA MET A 52 4.52 3.22 14.72
C MET A 52 4.95 4.41 13.84
N THR A 53 4.06 4.95 13.01
CA THR A 53 4.40 6.08 12.13
C THR A 53 4.12 7.41 12.81
N HIS A 54 4.76 8.46 12.30
CA HIS A 54 4.37 9.83 12.62
C HIS A 54 3.18 10.25 11.78
N MET A 55 2.15 10.78 12.44
CA MET A 55 0.93 11.27 11.80
C MET A 55 0.61 12.64 12.38
N SER A 56 0.03 13.52 11.57
CA SER A 56 -0.67 14.70 12.06
C SER A 56 -1.84 14.31 12.97
N ARG A 57 -2.37 15.29 13.70
CA ARG A 57 -3.53 15.07 14.57
C ARG A 57 -4.76 14.60 13.78
N ALA A 58 -4.99 15.16 12.60
CA ALA A 58 -6.13 14.81 11.75
C ALA A 58 -6.00 13.36 11.23
N GLU A 59 -4.84 12.99 10.71
CA GLU A 59 -4.57 11.61 10.26
C GLU A 59 -4.69 10.61 11.41
N ARG A 60 -4.16 10.94 12.60
CA ARG A 60 -4.26 10.06 13.78
C ARG A 60 -5.71 9.83 14.20
N LEU A 61 -6.56 10.87 14.12
CA LEU A 61 -7.98 10.75 14.44
C LEU A 61 -8.69 9.82 13.43
N ALA A 62 -8.45 10.03 12.14
CA ALA A 62 -9.00 9.18 11.09
C ALA A 62 -8.54 7.71 11.23
N PHE A 63 -7.24 7.49 11.46
CA PHE A 63 -6.68 6.16 11.68
C PHE A 63 -7.30 5.44 12.89
N ASN A 64 -7.47 6.14 14.02
CA ASN A 64 -8.10 5.54 15.19
C ASN A 64 -9.55 5.12 14.92
N GLY A 65 -10.26 5.83 14.04
CA GLY A 65 -11.62 5.48 13.60
C GLY A 65 -11.71 4.15 12.85
N LEU A 66 -10.61 3.68 12.26
CA LEU A 66 -10.55 2.38 11.57
C LEU A 66 -10.50 1.18 12.52
N GLY A 67 -10.31 1.39 13.82
CA GLY A 67 -10.29 0.30 14.82
C GLY A 67 -9.10 -0.66 14.70
N VAL A 68 -8.00 -0.26 14.04
CA VAL A 68 -6.81 -1.10 13.87
C VAL A 68 -6.18 -1.42 15.21
N THR A 69 -6.06 -2.71 15.53
CA THR A 69 -5.42 -3.18 16.76
C THR A 69 -3.94 -2.84 16.80
N ARG A 70 -3.43 -2.46 17.97
CA ARG A 70 -2.01 -2.21 18.19
C ARG A 70 -1.16 -3.48 18.02
N PRO A 71 0.10 -3.36 17.54
CA PRO A 71 0.96 -4.51 17.28
C PRO A 71 1.27 -5.33 18.54
N GLU A 72 1.34 -4.72 19.73
CA GLU A 72 1.61 -5.46 20.99
C GLU A 72 0.45 -6.37 21.41
N LYS A 73 -0.75 -6.11 20.86
CA LYS A 73 -1.94 -6.93 21.06
C LYS A 73 -2.14 -7.94 19.93
N ALA A 74 -1.27 -7.94 18.93
CA ALA A 74 -1.31 -8.92 17.85
C ALA A 74 -0.70 -10.24 18.34
N PHE A 75 -1.26 -11.35 17.88
CA PHE A 75 -0.74 -12.69 18.18
C PHE A 75 0.64 -12.95 17.54
N VAL A 76 1.05 -12.12 16.57
CA VAL A 76 2.25 -12.29 15.77
C VAL A 76 3.25 -11.19 16.10
N SER A 77 4.50 -11.57 16.39
CA SER A 77 5.60 -10.62 16.47
C SER A 77 5.98 -10.15 15.06
N PHE A 78 5.94 -8.83 14.84
CA PHE A 78 6.39 -8.24 13.58
C PHE A 78 7.90 -8.01 13.62
N PRO A 79 8.64 -8.28 12.52
CA PRO A 79 9.93 -7.66 12.30
C PRO A 79 9.80 -6.13 12.32
N THR A 80 10.91 -5.42 12.46
CA THR A 80 10.87 -3.95 12.33
C THR A 80 10.32 -3.55 10.97
N PRO A 81 9.53 -2.45 10.86
CA PRO A 81 8.91 -2.06 9.60
C PRO A 81 9.90 -1.97 8.42
N PRO A 82 11.12 -1.41 8.57
CA PRO A 82 12.08 -1.39 7.47
C PRO A 82 12.51 -2.79 7.00
N VAL A 83 12.73 -3.73 7.93
CA VAL A 83 13.12 -5.10 7.58
C VAL A 83 11.99 -5.81 6.84
N LEU A 84 10.75 -5.67 7.31
CA LEU A 84 9.61 -6.29 6.64
C LEU A 84 9.34 -5.66 5.27
N PHE A 85 9.50 -4.34 5.15
CA PHE A 85 9.36 -3.64 3.87
C PHE A 85 10.38 -4.09 2.83
N GLN A 86 11.64 -4.33 3.24
CA GLN A 86 12.64 -4.93 2.36
C GLN A 86 12.27 -6.37 1.96
N LYS A 87 11.75 -7.17 2.88
CA LYS A 87 11.30 -8.55 2.56
C LYS A 87 10.14 -8.57 1.56
N MET A 88 9.26 -7.57 1.59
CA MET A 88 8.16 -7.44 0.62
C MET A 88 8.61 -6.92 -0.74
N ALA A 89 9.85 -6.45 -0.90
CA ALA A 89 10.27 -5.73 -2.10
C ALA A 89 10.11 -6.54 -3.39
N GLU A 90 10.51 -7.81 -3.40
CA GLU A 90 10.37 -8.68 -4.58
C GLU A 90 8.91 -8.95 -4.92
N VAL A 91 8.09 -9.29 -3.93
CA VAL A 91 6.66 -9.55 -4.09
C VAL A 91 5.93 -8.33 -4.65
N GLN A 92 6.23 -7.15 -4.10
CA GLN A 92 5.69 -5.88 -4.59
C GLN A 92 6.17 -5.55 -6.01
N ARG A 93 7.43 -5.84 -6.36
CA ARG A 93 7.96 -5.65 -7.72
C ARG A 93 7.29 -6.59 -8.72
N GLU A 94 7.07 -7.84 -8.33
CA GLU A 94 6.40 -8.84 -9.16
C GLU A 94 4.94 -8.45 -9.43
N ALA A 95 4.21 -8.03 -8.38
CA ALA A 95 2.85 -7.53 -8.51
C ALA A 95 2.79 -6.31 -9.45
N PHE A 96 3.69 -5.34 -9.25
CA PHE A 96 3.79 -4.16 -10.09
C PHE A 96 4.09 -4.50 -11.55
N ARG A 97 5.08 -5.36 -11.81
CA ARG A 97 5.42 -5.85 -13.15
C ARG A 97 4.26 -6.60 -13.80
N THR A 98 3.49 -7.36 -13.02
CA THR A 98 2.32 -8.09 -13.53
C THR A 98 1.24 -7.12 -14.00
N LEU A 99 0.93 -6.08 -13.20
CA LEU A 99 -0.04 -5.06 -13.56
C LEU A 99 0.40 -4.29 -14.82
N SER A 100 1.66 -3.85 -14.87
CA SER A 100 2.20 -3.14 -16.03
C SER A 100 2.29 -4.03 -17.28
N GLY A 101 2.78 -5.26 -17.14
CA GLY A 101 2.95 -6.21 -18.24
C GLY A 101 1.62 -6.69 -18.84
N LYS A 102 0.52 -6.59 -18.07
CA LYS A 102 -0.84 -6.82 -18.57
C LYS A 102 -1.50 -5.57 -19.16
N GLY A 103 -0.78 -4.45 -19.22
CA GLY A 103 -1.31 -3.18 -19.75
C GLY A 103 -2.37 -2.53 -18.85
N LEU A 104 -2.42 -2.86 -17.56
CA LEU A 104 -3.38 -2.28 -16.61
C LEU A 104 -2.85 -0.98 -15.97
N ILE A 105 -1.57 -0.68 -16.15
CA ILE A 105 -0.95 0.58 -15.76
C ILE A 105 -0.59 1.34 -17.04
N ASP A 106 -0.81 2.66 -17.02
CA ASP A 106 -0.40 3.55 -18.10
C ASP A 106 1.13 3.69 -18.12
N LEU A 107 1.76 3.17 -19.17
CA LEU A 107 3.22 3.17 -19.32
C LEU A 107 3.78 4.58 -19.55
N SER A 108 3.07 5.46 -20.26
CA SER A 108 3.53 6.84 -20.51
C SER A 108 3.53 7.66 -19.22
N ALA A 109 2.55 7.46 -18.35
CA ALA A 109 2.56 8.06 -17.02
C ALA A 109 3.69 7.50 -16.15
N LEU A 110 3.95 6.19 -16.27
CA LEU A 110 4.99 5.51 -15.51
C LEU A 110 6.40 5.99 -15.89
N GLU A 111 6.66 6.25 -17.18
CA GLU A 111 7.89 6.89 -17.65
C GLU A 111 8.10 8.26 -17.00
N GLY A 112 7.02 8.99 -16.73
CA GLY A 112 7.02 10.25 -15.96
C GLY A 112 7.11 10.07 -14.43
N GLY A 113 7.25 8.84 -13.93
CA GLY A 113 7.37 8.54 -12.50
C GLY A 113 6.06 8.46 -11.72
N LEU A 114 4.92 8.42 -12.41
CA LEU A 114 3.58 8.34 -11.82
C LEU A 114 2.89 7.02 -12.17
N VAL A 115 2.18 6.45 -11.22
CA VAL A 115 1.42 5.20 -11.42
C VAL A 115 -0.05 5.55 -11.51
N ARG A 116 -0.63 5.41 -12.69
CA ARG A 116 -2.08 5.49 -12.88
C ARG A 116 -2.61 4.28 -13.64
N PRO A 117 -3.86 3.87 -13.41
CA PRO A 117 -4.50 2.86 -14.25
C PRO A 117 -4.50 3.31 -15.72
N SER A 118 -4.33 2.36 -16.64
CA SER A 118 -4.75 2.57 -18.03
C SER A 118 -6.29 2.61 -18.11
N ALA A 119 -6.87 2.93 -19.27
CA ALA A 119 -8.33 2.88 -19.43
C ALA A 119 -8.89 1.49 -19.05
N ALA A 120 -8.31 0.41 -19.59
CA ALA A 120 -8.67 -0.96 -19.23
C ALA A 120 -8.37 -1.30 -17.76
N GLY A 121 -7.26 -0.76 -17.23
CA GLY A 121 -6.91 -0.89 -15.82
C GLY A 121 -7.97 -0.30 -14.91
N GLY A 122 -8.44 0.92 -15.18
CA GLY A 122 -9.44 1.62 -14.37
C GLY A 122 -10.76 0.85 -14.24
N GLU A 123 -11.26 0.32 -15.37
CA GLU A 123 -12.45 -0.54 -15.41
C GLU A 123 -12.22 -1.83 -14.60
N ILE A 124 -11.15 -2.56 -14.89
CA ILE A 124 -10.86 -3.84 -14.23
C ILE A 124 -10.64 -3.66 -12.72
N PHE A 125 -9.92 -2.61 -12.31
CA PHE A 125 -9.64 -2.35 -10.91
C PHE A 125 -10.92 -2.04 -10.14
N SER A 126 -11.80 -1.22 -10.71
CA SER A 126 -13.07 -0.84 -10.08
C SER A 126 -14.08 -2.00 -10.05
N ASP A 127 -14.20 -2.75 -11.15
CA ASP A 127 -15.24 -3.76 -11.30
C ASP A 127 -14.86 -5.13 -10.73
N LYS A 128 -13.57 -5.46 -10.74
CA LYS A 128 -13.10 -6.81 -10.37
C LYS A 128 -12.22 -6.84 -9.14
N PHE A 129 -11.38 -5.83 -8.89
CA PHE A 129 -10.47 -5.86 -7.74
C PHE A 129 -11.04 -5.18 -6.50
N LEU A 130 -11.67 -4.03 -6.66
CA LEU A 130 -12.26 -3.29 -5.54
C LEU A 130 -13.35 -4.09 -4.78
N PRO A 131 -14.19 -4.92 -5.44
CA PRO A 131 -15.13 -5.78 -4.74
C PRO A 131 -14.47 -6.91 -3.94
N LEU A 132 -13.23 -7.30 -4.28
CA LEU A 132 -12.46 -8.33 -3.57
C LEU A 132 -11.82 -7.82 -2.27
N LEU A 133 -11.86 -6.51 -2.03
CA LEU A 133 -11.50 -5.95 -0.73
C LEU A 133 -12.65 -6.17 0.25
N SER A 134 -12.34 -6.50 1.49
CA SER A 134 -13.30 -6.41 2.60
C SER A 134 -13.69 -4.95 2.86
N ALA A 135 -14.77 -4.72 3.63
CA ALA A 135 -15.16 -3.37 4.03
C ALA A 135 -14.02 -2.64 4.77
N PHE A 136 -13.38 -3.34 5.72
CA PHE A 136 -12.22 -2.82 6.44
C PHE A 136 -11.05 -2.47 5.50
N GLU A 137 -10.72 -3.35 4.55
CA GLU A 137 -9.65 -3.05 3.57
C GLU A 137 -9.99 -1.85 2.70
N ARG A 138 -11.26 -1.66 2.31
CA ARG A 138 -11.69 -0.47 1.55
C ARG A 138 -11.51 0.82 2.36
N ASP A 139 -11.94 0.82 3.63
CA ASP A 139 -11.79 1.99 4.51
C ASP A 139 -10.31 2.31 4.76
N LEU A 140 -9.49 1.28 4.98
CA LEU A 140 -8.04 1.43 5.14
C LEU A 140 -7.37 1.92 3.85
N THR A 141 -7.78 1.41 2.70
CA THR A 141 -7.28 1.83 1.38
C THR A 141 -7.61 3.30 1.14
N ALA A 142 -8.84 3.73 1.44
CA ALA A 142 -9.25 5.12 1.34
C ALA A 142 -8.45 6.04 2.29
N PHE A 143 -8.20 5.60 3.53
CA PHE A 143 -7.33 6.33 4.45
C PHE A 143 -5.89 6.45 3.92
N LEU A 144 -5.32 5.36 3.42
CA LEU A 144 -3.95 5.34 2.90
C LEU A 144 -3.79 6.22 1.66
N ALA A 145 -4.66 6.05 0.66
CA ALA A 145 -4.59 6.76 -0.61
C ALA A 145 -5.01 8.23 -0.49
N GLY A 146 -6.05 8.53 0.30
CA GLY A 146 -6.64 9.86 0.38
C GLY A 146 -6.12 10.74 1.52
N SER A 147 -5.55 10.17 2.58
CA SER A 147 -5.09 10.93 3.75
C SER A 147 -3.61 10.69 4.04
N PHE A 148 -3.21 9.48 4.40
CA PHE A 148 -1.88 9.24 4.94
C PHE A 148 -0.74 9.41 3.91
N CYS A 149 -0.87 8.78 2.74
CA CYS A 149 0.17 8.88 1.70
C CYS A 149 0.04 10.17 0.87
N ALA A 150 -1.18 10.63 0.62
CA ALA A 150 -1.43 11.88 -0.11
C ALA A 150 -1.08 13.13 0.72
N GLY A 151 -1.40 13.14 2.02
CA GLY A 151 -1.13 14.25 2.93
C GLY A 151 0.34 14.46 3.28
N ALA A 152 1.21 13.50 2.93
CA ALA A 152 2.65 13.65 3.10
C ALA A 152 3.24 14.68 2.12
N ASP A 153 4.12 15.54 2.63
CA ASP A 153 4.87 16.53 1.85
C ASP A 153 5.92 15.85 0.94
N GLY A 154 5.44 15.40 -0.22
CA GLY A 154 6.22 14.60 -1.17
C GLY A 154 6.59 13.21 -0.63
N ILE A 155 7.44 12.51 -1.38
CA ILE A 155 7.98 11.20 -0.94
C ILE A 155 8.94 11.36 0.25
N GLY A 156 9.66 12.48 0.33
CA GLY A 156 10.58 12.78 1.43
C GLY A 156 9.86 12.88 2.78
N GLY A 157 8.71 13.56 2.82
CA GLY A 157 7.84 13.61 3.99
C GLY A 157 7.38 12.23 4.41
N LEU A 158 6.91 11.41 3.46
CA LEU A 158 6.44 10.05 3.73
C LEU A 158 7.55 9.13 4.24
N ARG A 159 8.77 9.23 3.71
CA ARG A 159 9.95 8.49 4.22
C ARG A 159 10.30 8.91 5.64
N ARG A 160 10.18 10.20 6.00
CA ARG A 160 10.43 10.68 7.36
C ARG A 160 9.36 10.18 8.33
N SER A 161 8.09 10.18 7.92
CA SER A 161 6.99 9.77 8.79
C SER A 161 6.96 8.26 9.05
N THR A 162 7.44 7.47 8.09
CA THR A 162 7.38 6.00 8.14
C THR A 162 8.71 5.32 8.47
N GLY A 163 9.84 5.99 8.22
CA GLY A 163 11.17 5.38 8.26
C GLY A 163 11.42 4.36 7.15
N LEU A 164 10.49 4.18 6.20
CA LEU A 164 10.59 3.21 5.12
C LEU A 164 11.36 3.78 3.94
N ARG A 165 12.33 3.00 3.44
CA ARG A 165 13.10 3.28 2.23
C ARG A 165 13.45 1.96 1.57
N ARG A 166 13.51 1.93 0.24
CA ARG A 166 14.10 0.79 -0.49
C ARG A 166 15.61 1.00 -0.64
N ALA A 167 16.39 -0.06 -0.51
CA ALA A 167 17.82 0.02 -0.77
C ALA A 167 18.05 0.06 -2.29
N GLY A 168 18.89 0.98 -2.77
CA GLY A 168 19.26 1.09 -4.18
C GLY A 168 18.29 1.88 -5.08
N GLN A 169 17.50 2.81 -4.51
CA GLN A 169 16.76 3.85 -5.23
C GLN A 169 17.20 5.23 -4.78
#